data_AF-A7T680-F1
#
_entry.id   AF-A7T680-F1
#
_cell.length_a   1.000
_cell.length_b   1.000
_cell.length_c   1.000
_cell.angle_alpha   90.00
_cell.angle_beta   90.00
_cell.angle_gamma   90.00
#
_symmetry.space_group_name_H-M   'P 1'
#
loop_
_entity.id
_entity.type
_entity.pdbx_description
1 polymer ?
#
loop_
_entity_poly.entity_id
_entity_poly.type
_entity_poly.pdbx_seq_one_letter_code
_entity_poly.pdbx_strand_id
1 'polypeptide(L)'
;AHETLRNLADKESALLSRKKHSNLSFDSMPPIPCEELIQLYIGDKNRNSDEQDFKKALDLLQLMGEAEIDQKEHLKLMIWCKAILRDNWSSFHGSNPLDSARQAVFFKTVQLAYSQVNVCMIPFKLI
;
A
#
# COMPACT_ATOMS: atom_id res chain seq x y z
N ALA A 1 8.94 31.29 -35.05
CA ALA A 1 9.28 29.84 -35.08
C ALA A 1 10.35 29.45 -34.07
N HIS A 2 11.40 30.26 -33.87
CA HIS A 2 12.54 29.90 -32.99
C HIS A 2 12.24 29.94 -31.47
N GLU A 3 11.30 30.79 -31.05
CA GLU A 3 10.90 30.96 -29.64
C GLU A 3 9.99 29.81 -29.16
N THR A 4 9.15 29.28 -30.03
CA THR A 4 8.24 28.17 -29.75
C THR A 4 9.01 26.87 -29.45
N LEU A 5 10.10 26.62 -30.17
CA LEU A 5 10.97 25.45 -29.96
C LEU A 5 11.76 25.56 -28.64
N ARG A 6 12.18 26.76 -28.27
CA ARG A 6 12.84 27.02 -26.97
C ARG A 6 11.88 26.75 -25.81
N ASN A 7 10.64 27.24 -25.92
CA ASN A 7 9.60 27.02 -24.92
C ASN A 7 9.15 25.54 -24.82
N LEU A 8 9.27 24.77 -25.90
CA LEU A 8 9.05 23.32 -25.90
C LEU A 8 10.20 22.59 -25.22
N ALA A 9 11.46 22.96 -25.49
CA ALA A 9 12.63 22.39 -24.83
C ALA A 9 12.69 22.72 -23.32
N ASP A 10 12.26 23.93 -22.93
CA ASP A 10 12.16 24.34 -21.53
C ASP A 10 11.01 23.62 -20.81
N LYS A 11 9.90 23.32 -21.52
CA LYS A 11 8.83 22.45 -21.00
C LYS A 11 9.28 20.99 -20.86
N GLU A 12 10.00 20.46 -21.83
CA GLU A 12 10.51 19.08 -21.78
C GLU A 12 11.54 18.90 -20.67
N SER A 13 12.45 19.86 -20.48
CA SER A 13 13.42 19.83 -19.38
C SER A 13 12.75 19.98 -18.01
N ALA A 14 11.67 20.76 -17.90
CA ALA A 14 10.84 20.82 -16.68
C ALA A 14 10.05 19.52 -16.43
N LEU A 15 9.57 18.84 -17.48
CA LEU A 15 8.92 17.52 -17.38
C LEU A 15 9.91 16.42 -17.01
N LEU A 16 11.13 16.45 -17.57
CA LEU A 16 12.22 15.55 -17.17
C LEU A 16 12.65 15.79 -15.72
N SER A 17 12.71 17.05 -15.30
CA SER A 17 13.00 17.41 -13.91
C SER A 17 11.89 16.99 -12.94
N ARG A 18 10.63 16.94 -13.42
CA ARG A 18 9.47 16.43 -12.67
C ARG A 18 9.41 14.90 -12.67
N LYS A 19 10.01 14.22 -13.65
CA LYS A 19 10.22 12.77 -13.71
C LYS A 19 11.41 12.34 -12.82
N LYS A 20 11.51 12.94 -11.64
CA LYS A 20 12.45 12.58 -10.57
C LYS A 20 11.68 11.96 -9.40
N HIS A 21 10.74 11.10 -9.71
CA HIS A 21 10.10 10.22 -8.75
C HIS A 21 10.68 8.83 -8.99
N SER A 22 11.61 8.45 -8.10
CA SER A 22 12.45 7.24 -8.09
C SER A 22 13.37 7.03 -9.31
N ASN A 23 14.65 7.35 -9.17
CA ASN A 23 15.72 6.95 -10.11
C ASN A 23 16.03 5.45 -9.99
N LEU A 24 15.02 4.59 -10.07
CA LEU A 24 15.20 3.14 -10.12
C LEU A 24 15.15 2.75 -11.60
N SER A 25 16.32 2.52 -12.20
CA SER A 25 16.39 1.82 -13.47
C SER A 25 15.84 0.41 -13.26
N PHE A 26 14.83 0.01 -14.05
CA PHE A 26 14.22 -1.33 -13.95
C PHE A 26 15.27 -2.44 -14.10
N ASP A 27 16.31 -2.19 -14.91
CA ASP A 27 17.38 -3.13 -15.21
C ASP A 27 18.53 -3.15 -14.17
N SER A 28 18.49 -2.28 -13.15
CA SER A 28 19.58 -2.18 -12.16
C SER A 28 19.08 -1.94 -10.74
N MET A 29 17.88 -2.43 -10.44
CA MET A 29 17.28 -2.28 -9.12
C MET A 29 17.77 -3.39 -8.18
N PRO A 30 18.40 -3.05 -7.03
CA PRO A 30 18.75 -4.05 -6.04
C PRO A 30 17.49 -4.67 -5.43
N PRO A 31 17.57 -5.90 -4.87
CA PRO A 31 16.47 -6.49 -4.12
C PRO A 31 16.03 -5.57 -2.97
N ILE A 32 14.73 -5.28 -2.91
CA ILE A 32 14.15 -4.44 -1.84
C ILE A 32 13.91 -5.32 -0.60
N PRO A 33 14.30 -4.87 0.61
CA PRO A 33 13.96 -5.57 1.84
C PRO A 33 12.45 -5.54 2.11
N CYS A 34 11.95 -6.53 2.86
CA CYS A 34 10.50 -6.67 3.13
C CYS A 34 9.89 -5.41 3.75
N GLU A 35 10.58 -4.77 4.69
CA GLU A 35 10.12 -3.53 5.33
C GLU A 35 9.88 -2.40 4.32
N GLU A 36 10.85 -2.14 3.46
CA GLU A 36 10.75 -1.06 2.47
C GLU A 36 9.69 -1.37 1.42
N LEU A 37 9.57 -2.65 1.04
CA LEU A 37 8.52 -3.10 0.13
C LEU A 37 7.12 -2.94 0.73
N ILE A 38 6.94 -3.25 2.02
CA ILE A 38 5.69 -3.00 2.76
C ILE A 38 5.35 -1.51 2.72
N GLN A 39 6.32 -0.64 3.03
CA GLN A 39 6.12 0.81 3.00
C GLN A 39 5.77 1.32 1.58
N LEU A 40 6.31 0.70 0.54
CA LEU A 40 5.97 1.03 -0.85
C LEU A 40 4.51 0.69 -1.18
N TYR A 41 4.02 -0.47 -0.71
CA TYR A 41 2.63 -0.89 -0.92
C TYR A 41 1.62 0.00 -0.19
N ILE A 42 1.85 0.29 1.09
CA ILE A 42 0.90 1.02 1.95
C ILE A 42 1.13 2.55 2.01
N GLY A 43 2.23 3.02 1.40
CA GLY A 43 2.66 4.41 1.49
C GLY A 43 1.80 5.36 0.67
N ASP A 44 1.87 6.65 1.03
CA ASP A 44 1.03 7.70 0.42
C ASP A 44 1.35 7.94 -1.07
N LYS A 45 2.48 7.42 -1.55
CA LYS A 45 2.85 7.43 -2.97
C LYS A 45 2.01 6.45 -3.79
N ASN A 46 1.52 5.35 -3.19
CA ASN A 46 0.59 4.44 -3.84
C ASN A 46 -0.86 4.94 -3.67
N ARG A 47 -1.24 5.94 -4.47
CA ARG A 47 -2.58 6.56 -4.42
C ARG A 47 -3.72 5.66 -4.88
N ASN A 48 -3.41 4.53 -5.50
CA ASN A 48 -4.39 3.56 -5.98
C ASN A 48 -4.32 2.22 -5.23
N SER A 49 -3.56 2.15 -4.12
CA SER A 49 -3.53 0.99 -3.23
C SER A 49 -4.95 0.53 -2.88
N ASP A 50 -5.17 -0.76 -3.12
CA ASP A 50 -6.41 -1.49 -2.90
C ASP A 50 -6.21 -2.61 -1.86
N GLU A 51 -7.24 -3.42 -1.64
CA GLU A 51 -7.19 -4.52 -0.68
C GLU A 51 -6.12 -5.58 -0.99
N GLN A 52 -5.72 -5.73 -2.26
CA GLN A 52 -4.69 -6.69 -2.66
C GLN A 52 -3.31 -6.19 -2.26
N ASP A 53 -3.06 -4.89 -2.37
CA ASP A 53 -1.79 -4.30 -1.94
C ASP A 53 -1.61 -4.40 -0.42
N PHE A 54 -2.66 -4.16 0.36
CA PHE A 54 -2.62 -4.39 1.81
C PHE A 54 -2.47 -5.88 2.15
N LYS A 55 -3.11 -6.79 1.39
CA LYS A 55 -2.92 -8.25 1.57
C LYS A 55 -1.47 -8.66 1.28
N LYS A 56 -0.87 -8.21 0.18
CA LYS A 56 0.54 -8.46 -0.13
C LYS A 56 1.46 -7.96 0.98
N ALA A 57 1.20 -6.77 1.52
CA ALA A 57 1.96 -6.25 2.66
C ALA A 57 1.86 -7.15 3.90
N LEU A 58 0.66 -7.67 4.20
CA LEU A 58 0.46 -8.65 5.28
C LEU A 58 1.18 -9.97 5.03
N ASP A 59 1.24 -10.42 3.78
CA ASP A 59 1.95 -11.64 3.39
C ASP A 59 3.47 -11.48 3.52
N LEU A 60 4.00 -10.31 3.14
CA LEU A 60 5.42 -9.96 3.32
C LEU A 60 5.83 -9.94 4.80
N LEU A 61 4.94 -9.56 5.72
CA LEU A 61 5.21 -9.67 7.16
C LEU A 61 5.47 -11.11 7.61
N GLN A 62 4.89 -12.10 6.93
CA GLN A 62 5.13 -13.50 7.27
C GLN A 62 6.52 -13.99 6.84
N LEU A 63 7.18 -13.28 5.93
CA LEU A 63 8.54 -13.56 5.50
C LEU A 63 9.60 -12.96 6.43
N MET A 64 9.22 -12.02 7.30
CA MET A 64 10.12 -11.45 8.31
C MET A 64 10.44 -12.49 9.39
N GLY A 65 11.69 -12.51 9.84
CA GLY A 65 12.18 -13.48 10.82
C GLY A 65 11.71 -13.22 12.25
N GLU A 66 11.88 -14.21 13.13
CA GLU A 66 11.51 -14.11 14.56
C GLU A 66 12.35 -13.07 15.32
N ALA A 67 13.58 -12.79 14.87
CA ALA A 67 14.44 -11.76 15.47
C ALA A 67 13.91 -10.33 15.29
N GLU A 68 12.94 -10.13 14.40
CA GLU A 68 12.36 -8.83 14.06
C GLU A 68 10.94 -8.67 14.61
N ILE A 69 10.58 -9.38 15.69
CA ILE A 69 9.19 -9.48 16.16
C ILE A 69 8.56 -8.12 16.48
N ASP A 70 9.28 -7.23 17.17
CA ASP A 70 8.79 -5.89 17.53
C ASP A 70 8.52 -5.05 16.27
N GLN A 71 9.40 -5.15 15.28
CA GLN A 71 9.26 -4.45 14.00
C GLN A 71 8.12 -5.02 13.16
N LYS A 72 7.98 -6.35 13.16
CA LYS A 72 6.86 -7.05 12.51
C LYS A 72 5.52 -6.63 13.11
N GLU A 73 5.42 -6.52 14.44
CA GLU A 73 4.22 -6.03 15.11
C GLU A 73 3.94 -4.56 14.79
N HIS A 74 4.97 -3.71 14.80
CA HIS A 74 4.85 -2.31 14.42
C HIS A 74 4.31 -2.14 12.99
N LEU A 75 4.93 -2.84 12.02
CA LEU A 75 4.49 -2.80 10.62
C LEU A 75 3.09 -3.38 10.44
N LYS A 76 2.73 -4.43 11.18
CA LYS A 76 1.35 -4.97 11.18
C LYS A 76 0.34 -3.91 11.59
N LEU A 77 0.60 -3.17 12.67
CA LEU A 77 -0.26 -2.08 13.11
C LEU A 77 -0.33 -0.97 12.05
N MET A 78 0.80 -0.61 11.45
CA MET A 78 0.85 0.40 10.38
C MET A 78 0.01 0.02 9.17
N ILE A 79 0.09 -1.23 8.70
CA ILE A 79 -0.71 -1.73 7.58
C ILE A 79 -2.20 -1.55 7.87
N TRP A 80 -2.67 -1.96 9.06
CA TRP A 80 -4.08 -1.83 9.43
C TRP A 80 -4.53 -0.38 9.58
N CYS A 81 -3.72 0.47 10.22
CA CYS A 81 -4.00 1.90 10.32
C CYS A 81 -4.15 2.53 8.93
N LYS A 82 -3.22 2.23 8.01
CA LYS A 82 -3.27 2.75 6.63
C LYS A 82 -4.46 2.20 5.85
N ALA A 83 -4.85 0.95 6.04
CA ALA A 83 -6.04 0.36 5.43
C ALA A 83 -7.32 1.07 5.90
N ILE A 84 -7.46 1.33 7.21
CA ILE A 84 -8.61 2.06 7.76
C ILE A 84 -8.65 3.50 7.22
N LEU A 85 -7.52 4.20 7.23
CA LEU A 85 -7.43 5.58 6.76
C LEU A 85 -7.58 5.74 5.25
N ARG A 86 -7.57 4.63 4.51
CA ARG A 86 -7.75 4.64 3.06
C ARG A 86 -9.19 4.94 2.66
N ASP A 87 -10.13 4.48 3.46
CA ASP A 87 -11.54 4.65 3.20
C ASP A 87 -12.04 6.02 3.66
N ASN A 88 -12.86 6.67 2.83
CA ASN A 88 -13.58 7.87 3.24
C ASN A 88 -14.89 7.46 3.93
N TRP A 89 -14.81 7.19 5.23
CA TRP A 89 -15.94 6.74 6.04
C TRP A 89 -17.15 7.68 6.01
N SER A 90 -16.92 8.99 5.85
CA SER A 90 -18.00 9.98 5.80
C SER A 90 -18.82 9.91 4.51
N SER A 91 -18.29 9.30 3.45
CA SER A 91 -18.97 9.17 2.16
C SER A 91 -19.97 8.01 2.08
N PHE A 92 -20.06 7.20 3.14
CA PHE A 92 -21.02 6.09 3.21
C PHE A 92 -22.44 6.60 3.47
N HIS A 93 -23.14 6.96 2.39
CA HIS A 93 -24.54 7.38 2.41
C HIS A 93 -25.43 6.28 1.84
N GLY A 94 -25.46 5.11 2.49
CA GLY A 94 -26.32 3.99 2.14
C GLY A 94 -27.45 3.80 3.15
N SER A 95 -28.62 3.30 2.70
CA SER A 95 -29.71 2.88 3.60
C SER A 95 -29.28 1.78 4.57
N ASN A 96 -28.25 1.00 4.20
CA ASN A 96 -27.64 0.00 5.06
C ASN A 96 -26.13 0.31 5.24
N PRO A 97 -25.69 0.72 6.43
CA PRO A 97 -24.29 1.04 6.68
C PRO A 97 -23.38 -0.18 6.53
N LEU A 98 -23.89 -1.39 6.77
CA LEU A 98 -23.11 -2.62 6.64
C LEU A 98 -22.74 -2.94 5.20
N ASP A 99 -23.66 -2.72 4.24
CA ASP A 99 -23.39 -2.97 2.83
C ASP A 99 -22.37 -1.98 2.26
N SER A 100 -22.43 -0.73 2.74
CA SER A 100 -21.45 0.30 2.40
C SER A 100 -20.07 -0.03 2.98
N ALA A 101 -20.03 -0.44 4.25
CA ALA A 101 -18.79 -0.83 4.92
C ALA A 101 -18.13 -2.05 4.27
N ARG A 102 -18.90 -3.04 3.77
CA ARG A 102 -18.35 -4.19 3.02
C ARG A 102 -17.58 -3.80 1.76
N GLN A 103 -17.86 -2.64 1.18
CA GLN A 103 -17.15 -2.15 0.00
C GLN A 103 -15.83 -1.44 0.33
N ALA A 104 -15.62 -1.11 1.60
CA ALA A 104 -14.41 -0.46 2.08
C ALA A 104 -13.17 -1.34 1.88
N VAL A 105 -12.06 -0.71 1.52
CA VAL A 105 -10.75 -1.36 1.36
C VAL A 105 -10.38 -2.11 2.63
N PHE A 106 -10.62 -1.51 3.81
CA PHE A 106 -10.37 -2.16 5.09
C PHE A 106 -11.13 -3.49 5.23
N PHE A 107 -12.45 -3.51 4.99
CA PHE A 107 -13.27 -4.71 5.16
C PHE A 107 -12.91 -5.79 4.14
N LYS A 108 -12.64 -5.41 2.89
CA LYS A 108 -12.14 -6.33 1.86
C LYS A 108 -10.77 -6.90 2.24
N THR A 109 -9.88 -6.08 2.80
CA THR A 109 -8.56 -6.52 3.29
C THR A 109 -8.71 -7.53 4.42
N VAL A 110 -9.59 -7.26 5.40
CA VAL A 110 -9.92 -8.21 6.47
C VAL A 110 -10.43 -9.52 5.87
N GLN A 111 -11.39 -9.46 4.95
CA GLN A 111 -11.93 -10.64 4.30
C GLN A 111 -10.83 -11.45 3.60
N LEU A 112 -9.92 -10.81 2.86
CA LEU A 112 -8.79 -11.48 2.21
C LEU A 112 -7.79 -12.07 3.21
N ALA A 113 -7.48 -11.33 4.27
CA ALA A 113 -6.55 -11.75 5.30
C ALA A 113 -7.05 -13.01 6.02
N TYR A 114 -8.36 -13.14 6.27
CA TYR A 114 -8.93 -14.27 7.02
C TYR A 114 -9.54 -15.38 6.14
N SER A 115 -9.94 -15.10 4.91
CA SER A 115 -10.45 -16.14 3.99
C SER A 115 -9.36 -17.12 3.55
N GLN A 116 -8.09 -16.70 3.57
CA GLN A 116 -6.94 -17.54 3.25
C GLN A 116 -6.33 -18.24 4.49
N VAL A 117 -6.91 -18.07 5.69
CA VAL A 117 -6.38 -18.62 6.98
C VAL A 117 -6.60 -20.13 7.13
N ASN A 118 -7.13 -20.83 6.12
CA ASN A 118 -7.24 -22.29 6.14
C ASN A 118 -5.91 -23.03 5.90
N VAL A 119 -4.74 -22.40 6.05
CA VAL A 119 -3.47 -23.15 5.92
C VAL A 119 -2.44 -22.94 7.03
N CYS A 120 -2.42 -21.85 7.81
CA CYS A 120 -1.55 -21.82 8.99
C CYS A 120 -1.85 -20.66 9.95
N MET A 121 -2.30 -21.01 11.16
CA MET A 121 -2.16 -20.29 12.43
C MET A 121 -2.25 -18.75 12.43
N ILE A 122 -3.41 -18.25 12.88
CA ILE A 122 -3.44 -17.09 13.77
C ILE A 122 -4.30 -17.47 14.97
N PRO A 123 -3.74 -17.69 16.18
CA PRO A 123 -4.56 -17.75 17.37
C PRO A 123 -4.98 -16.31 17.69
N PHE A 124 -6.17 -15.92 17.22
CA PHE A 124 -6.92 -14.85 17.88
C PHE A 124 -7.35 -15.41 19.23
N LYS A 125 -6.49 -15.25 20.24
CA LYS A 125 -6.92 -15.32 21.63
C LYS A 125 -7.54 -13.97 21.96
N LEU A 126 -8.80 -13.81 21.52
CA LEU A 126 -9.68 -12.76 22.01
C LEU A 126 -10.15 -13.23 23.39
N ILE A 127 -9.82 -12.42 24.41
CA ILE A 127 -10.38 -12.33 25.77
C ILE A 127 -11.22 -13.52 26.25
#